data_AF-A0A936GIB1-F1
#
_entry.id   AF-A0A936GIB1-F1
#
_cell.length_a   1.000
_cell.length_b   1.000
_cell.length_c   1.000
_cell.angle_alpha   90.00
_cell.angle_beta   90.00
_cell.angle_gamma   90.00
#
_symmetry.space_group_name_H-M   'P 1'
#
loop_
_entity.id
_entity.type
_entity.pdbx_description
1 polymer ?
#
loop_
_entity_poly.entity_id
_entity_poly.type
_entity_poly.pdbx_seq_one_letter_code
_entity_poly.pdbx_strand_id
1 'polypeptide(L)'
;MSKKIFFILLLISIGGKIISQNAHMTAGFLHSAYVCSSGKVFTWGDNSYSQRGRTSTALIDTVPYLDSVTMISSGTGFHNLVLRADSSVLAWGC
;
A
#
# COMPACT_ATOMS: atom_id res chain seq x y z
N MET A 1 24.11 -13.77 -19.87
CA MET A 1 22.88 -14.53 -19.56
C MET A 1 22.29 -13.93 -18.29
N SER A 2 21.12 -13.31 -18.42
CA SER A 2 20.56 -12.32 -17.48
C SER A 2 20.30 -12.89 -16.08
N LYS A 3 20.72 -12.13 -15.07
CA LYS A 3 20.74 -12.47 -13.64
C LYS A 3 19.32 -12.39 -13.07
N LYS A 4 18.85 -13.50 -12.50
CA LYS A 4 17.73 -13.50 -11.54
C LYS A 4 18.19 -12.75 -10.29
N ILE A 5 17.62 -11.60 -9.99
CA ILE A 5 17.87 -10.86 -8.75
C ILE A 5 16.61 -10.98 -7.90
N PHE A 6 16.72 -11.85 -6.89
CA PHE A 6 15.86 -11.88 -5.72
C PHE A 6 16.16 -10.63 -4.89
N PHE A 7 15.16 -9.78 -4.66
CA PHE A 7 15.27 -8.73 -3.64
C PHE A 7 15.03 -9.38 -2.27
N ILE A 8 16.12 -9.79 -1.61
CA ILE A 8 16.14 -10.11 -0.18
C ILE A 8 16.59 -8.84 0.54
N LEU A 9 15.75 -8.33 1.44
CA LEU A 9 16.08 -7.22 2.34
C LEU A 9 17.30 -7.59 3.20
N LEU A 10 18.34 -6.75 3.16
CA LEU A 10 19.38 -6.73 4.19
C LEU A 10 19.60 -5.27 4.59
N LEU A 11 19.01 -4.85 5.72
CA LEU A 11 19.37 -3.62 6.41
C LEU A 11 20.14 -4.00 7.67
N ILE A 12 21.46 -3.84 7.61
CA ILE A 12 22.36 -3.96 8.76
C ILE A 12 22.19 -2.67 9.58
N SER A 13 21.62 -2.77 10.78
CA SER A 13 21.68 -1.68 11.77
C SER A 13 23.05 -1.69 12.43
N ILE A 14 23.79 -0.59 12.28
CA ILE A 14 24.92 -0.25 13.15
C ILE A 14 24.52 1.04 13.87
N GLY A 15 24.09 0.95 15.13
CA GLY A 15 23.99 2.07 16.07
C GLY A 15 22.87 3.10 15.88
N GLY A 16 22.05 3.02 14.83
CA GLY A 16 20.86 3.87 14.64
C GLY A 16 19.57 3.08 14.82
N LYS A 17 18.61 3.62 15.57
CA LYS A 17 17.23 3.11 15.64
C LYS A 17 16.69 2.91 14.22
N ILE A 18 16.60 1.67 13.74
CA ILE A 18 15.78 1.36 12.56
C ILE A 18 14.34 1.46 13.02
N ILE A 19 13.80 2.68 13.01
CA ILE A 19 12.36 2.86 12.82
C ILE A 19 12.12 2.44 11.38
N SER A 20 11.70 1.20 11.16
CA SER A 20 11.18 0.76 9.86
C SER A 20 10.11 1.77 9.46
N GLN A 21 10.45 2.72 8.59
CA GLN A 21 9.47 3.62 8.03
C GLN A 21 8.70 2.77 7.02
N ASN A 22 7.54 2.25 7.42
CA ASN A 22 6.63 1.54 6.53
C ASN A 22 5.98 2.55 5.58
N ALA A 23 6.77 3.05 4.63
CA ALA A 23 6.32 3.86 3.52
C ALA A 23 6.46 3.01 2.25
N HIS A 24 5.34 2.63 1.65
CA HIS A 24 5.32 1.74 0.48
C HIS A 24 4.25 2.17 -0.52
N MET A 25 4.63 2.26 -1.80
CA MET A 25 3.73 2.60 -2.90
C MET A 25 3.47 1.38 -3.79
N THR A 26 2.31 1.36 -4.42
CA THR A 26 1.91 0.33 -5.39
C THR A 26 1.04 0.95 -6.47
N ALA A 27 0.98 0.32 -7.63
CA ALA A 27 0.18 0.74 -8.77
C ALA A 27 -0.60 -0.46 -9.33
N GLY A 28 -1.89 -0.25 -9.58
CA GLY A 28 -2.72 -1.12 -10.40
C GLY A 28 -2.69 -0.67 -11.86
N PHE A 29 -3.75 -1.00 -12.61
CA PHE A 29 -3.83 -0.63 -14.03
C PHE A 29 -4.10 0.87 -14.24
N LEU A 30 -5.09 1.43 -13.52
CA LEU A 30 -5.48 2.84 -13.63
C LEU A 30 -5.54 3.55 -12.26
N HIS A 31 -5.12 2.87 -11.19
CA HIS A 31 -5.11 3.42 -9.83
C HIS A 31 -3.76 3.19 -9.15
N SER A 32 -3.53 3.90 -8.07
CA SER A 32 -2.32 3.77 -7.25
C SER A 32 -2.66 3.93 -5.79
N ALA A 33 -1.81 3.37 -4.94
CA ALA A 33 -1.97 3.45 -3.51
C ALA A 33 -0.63 3.59 -2.78
N TYR A 34 -0.67 4.19 -1.61
CA TYR A 34 0.47 4.42 -0.74
C TYR A 34 0.08 4.18 0.71
N VAL A 35 0.86 3.37 1.44
CA VAL A 35 0.81 3.34 2.90
C VAL A 35 1.96 4.19 3.44
N CYS A 36 1.65 5.12 4.34
CA CYS A 36 2.65 5.95 5.01
C CYS A 36 3.07 5.35 6.35
N SER A 37 4.14 5.89 6.95
CA SER A 37 4.72 5.38 8.20
C SER A 37 3.77 5.42 9.41
N SER A 38 2.67 6.19 9.36
CA SER A 38 1.63 6.16 10.40
C SER A 38 0.59 5.05 10.20
N GLY A 39 0.74 4.22 9.15
CA GLY A 39 -0.19 3.16 8.80
C GLY A 39 -1.47 3.64 8.10
N LYS A 40 -1.52 4.90 7.66
CA LYS A 40 -2.60 5.43 6.82
C LYS A 40 -2.38 5.08 5.35
N VAL A 41 -3.47 4.75 4.67
CA VAL A 41 -3.47 4.41 3.24
C VAL A 41 -4.07 5.55 2.44
N PHE A 42 -3.37 5.98 1.41
CA PHE A 42 -3.81 6.96 0.42
C PHE A 42 -4.05 6.27 -0.92
N THR A 43 -5.08 6.69 -1.64
CA THR A 43 -5.42 6.15 -2.96
C THR A 43 -5.73 7.27 -3.94
N TRP A 44 -5.40 7.06 -5.21
CA TRP A 44 -5.70 7.99 -6.31
C TRP A 44 -5.79 7.26 -7.65
N GLY A 45 -6.25 7.99 -8.67
CA GLY A 45 -6.52 7.44 -10.01
C GLY A 45 -7.98 7.04 -10.20
N ASP A 46 -8.20 6.05 -11.05
CA ASP A 46 -9.52 5.54 -11.39
C ASP A 46 -10.31 5.06 -10.17
N ASN A 47 -11.64 5.19 -10.25
CA ASN A 47 -12.56 4.77 -9.21
C ASN A 47 -13.78 4.02 -9.74
N SER A 48 -13.77 3.53 -10.99
CA SER A 48 -14.92 2.84 -11.60
C SER A 48 -15.34 1.57 -10.86
N TYR A 49 -14.43 0.97 -10.09
CA TYR A 49 -14.69 -0.23 -9.27
C TYR A 49 -14.45 0.03 -7.79
N SER A 50 -14.60 1.27 -7.33
CA SER A 50 -14.35 1.65 -5.93
C SER A 50 -12.92 1.42 -5.45
N GLN A 51 -11.93 1.43 -6.35
CA GLN A 51 -10.52 1.19 -6.03
C GLN A 51 -9.94 2.22 -5.06
N ARG A 52 -10.52 3.42 -4.97
CA ARG A 52 -10.09 4.43 -3.99
C ARG A 52 -10.57 4.10 -2.57
N GLY A 53 -11.61 3.28 -2.40
CA GLY A 53 -12.11 2.88 -1.08
C GLY A 53 -12.69 4.03 -0.25
N ARG A 54 -13.13 5.13 -0.88
CA ARG A 54 -13.59 6.34 -0.18
C ARG A 54 -14.61 7.12 -1.01
N THR A 55 -15.42 7.94 -0.34
CA THR A 55 -16.42 8.82 -0.96
C THR A 55 -15.88 10.20 -1.32
N SER A 56 -14.78 10.63 -0.68
CA SER A 56 -14.11 11.90 -0.96
C SER A 56 -13.78 12.03 -2.46
N THR A 57 -14.05 13.19 -3.05
CA THR A 57 -13.74 13.50 -4.45
C THR A 57 -12.34 14.05 -4.65
N ALA A 58 -11.59 14.32 -3.58
CA ALA A 58 -10.20 14.77 -3.66
C ALA A 58 -9.36 13.77 -4.47
N LEU A 59 -8.42 14.31 -5.27
CA LEU A 59 -7.55 13.55 -6.16
C LEU A 59 -6.83 12.44 -5.39
N ILE A 60 -6.20 12.81 -4.28
CA ILE A 60 -5.49 11.94 -3.34
C ILE A 60 -6.09 12.18 -1.96
N ASP A 61 -6.48 11.12 -1.27
CA ASP A 61 -7.01 11.18 0.09
C ASP A 61 -6.89 9.81 0.75
N THR A 62 -7.08 9.78 2.05
CA THR A 62 -7.03 8.59 2.88
C THR A 62 -8.22 7.66 2.68
N VAL A 63 -8.00 6.36 2.85
CA VAL A 63 -9.07 5.36 2.99
C VAL A 63 -9.51 5.36 4.46
N PRO A 64 -10.70 5.89 4.79
CA PRO A 64 -11.03 6.30 6.17
C PRO A 64 -11.20 5.13 7.14
N TYR A 65 -11.55 3.94 6.65
CA TYR A 65 -11.72 2.73 7.46
C TYR A 65 -10.43 1.91 7.61
N LEU A 66 -9.30 2.37 7.07
CA LEU A 66 -8.01 1.72 7.22
C LEU A 66 -7.13 2.44 8.25
N ASP A 67 -6.56 1.63 9.13
CA ASP A 67 -5.53 2.01 10.08
C ASP A 67 -4.54 0.85 10.28
N SER A 68 -3.42 1.18 10.90
CA SER A 68 -2.40 0.19 11.28
C SER A 68 -1.95 -0.71 10.12
N VAL A 69 -1.98 -0.18 8.89
CA VAL A 69 -1.57 -0.92 7.68
C VAL A 69 -0.06 -0.98 7.63
N THR A 70 0.48 -2.18 7.41
CA THR A 70 1.92 -2.43 7.33
C THR A 70 2.38 -2.61 5.88
N MET A 71 1.54 -3.18 5.01
CA MET A 71 1.84 -3.37 3.59
C MET A 71 0.60 -3.19 2.72
N ILE A 72 0.81 -2.83 1.46
CA ILE A 72 -0.24 -2.66 0.46
C ILE A 72 0.21 -3.17 -0.90
N SER A 73 -0.72 -3.81 -1.63
CA SER A 73 -0.56 -4.25 -3.01
C SER A 73 -1.80 -3.90 -3.84
N SER A 74 -1.59 -3.41 -5.06
CA SER A 74 -2.65 -3.12 -6.03
C SER A 74 -2.58 -4.10 -7.20
N GLY A 75 -3.71 -4.74 -7.51
CA GLY A 75 -3.85 -5.62 -8.66
C GLY A 75 -4.20 -4.87 -9.93
N THR A 76 -3.74 -5.38 -11.08
CA THR A 76 -4.14 -4.86 -12.40
C THR A 76 -5.64 -5.02 -12.65
N GLY A 77 -6.28 -5.98 -11.99
CA GLY A 77 -7.71 -6.21 -12.04
C GLY A 77 -8.57 -5.20 -11.29
N PHE A 78 -8.03 -4.06 -10.82
CA PHE A 78 -8.79 -3.02 -10.09
C PHE A 78 -9.14 -3.34 -8.62
N HIS A 79 -8.31 -4.12 -7.94
CA HIS A 79 -8.44 -4.37 -6.50
C HIS A 79 -7.19 -3.96 -5.74
N ASN A 80 -7.32 -3.86 -4.42
CA ASN A 80 -6.23 -3.65 -3.48
C ASN A 80 -6.30 -4.67 -2.36
N LEU A 81 -5.14 -5.01 -1.81
CA LEU A 81 -5.01 -5.77 -0.57
C LEU A 81 -4.10 -5.02 0.38
N VAL A 82 -4.44 -5.07 1.66
CA VAL A 82 -3.59 -4.56 2.74
C VAL A 82 -3.34 -5.63 3.78
N LEU A 83 -2.11 -5.67 4.30
CA LEU A 83 -1.79 -6.38 5.53
C LEU A 83 -1.81 -5.37 6.67
N ARG A 84 -2.51 -5.70 7.76
CA ARG A 84 -2.56 -4.89 8.98
C ARG A 84 -1.59 -5.43 10.03
N ALA A 85 -1.27 -4.60 11.02
CA ALA A 85 -0.36 -4.95 12.11
C ALA A 85 -0.88 -6.13 12.97
N ASP A 86 -2.19 -6.34 13.01
CA ASP A 86 -2.85 -7.48 13.66
C ASP A 86 -2.83 -8.77 12.81
N SER A 87 -2.08 -8.78 11.71
CA SER A 87 -1.99 -9.87 10.72
C SER A 87 -3.29 -10.13 9.94
N SER A 88 -4.31 -9.30 10.07
CA SER A 88 -5.51 -9.36 9.21
C SER A 88 -5.22 -8.83 7.81
N VAL A 89 -5.94 -9.37 6.82
CA VAL A 89 -5.91 -8.91 5.44
C VAL A 89 -7.27 -8.36 5.07
N LEU A 90 -7.29 -7.16 4.50
CA LEU A 90 -8.50 -6.55 3.93
C LEU A 90 -8.29 -6.35 2.44
N ALA A 91 -9.38 -6.48 1.68
CA ALA A 91 -9.40 -6.25 0.25
C ALA A 91 -10.59 -5.36 -0.13
N TRP A 92 -10.41 -4.54 -1.15
CA TRP A 92 -11.47 -3.72 -1.74
C TRP A 92 -11.16 -3.43 -3.21
N GLY A 93 -12.18 -2.94 -3.92
CA GLY A 93 -12.15 -2.80 -5.37
C GLY A 93 -13.19 -3.70 -6.01
N CYS A 94 -12.92 -4.12 -7.25
CA CYS A 94 -13.75 -5.05 -8.02
C CYS A 94 -14.06 -6.37 -7.30
#